data_AF-A0A7R7DSC5-F1
#
_entry.id   AF-A0A7R7DSC5-F1
#
_cell.length_a   1.000
_cell.length_b   1.000
_cell.length_c   1.000
_cell.angle_alpha   90.00
_cell.angle_beta   90.00
_cell.angle_gamma   90.00
#
_symmetry.space_group_name_H-M   'P 1'
#
loop_
_entity.id
_entity.type
_entity.pdbx_description
1 polymer ?
#
loop_
_entity_poly.entity_id
_entity_poly.type
_entity_poly.pdbx_seq_one_letter_code
_entity_poly.pdbx_strand_id
1 'polypeptide(L)'
;MIDYTYYLSSLDSVRFEPVRECVFERMLVFDTGKEAVEARLSPTVIGQDFGHGSDLAKVILSARHEGVSIYSIEKFPCFVFIAIPRAGSHAPQSPIRADELQVIGWGELYRTKEDAKRHSFD
;
A
#
# COMPACT_ATOMS: atom_id res chain seq x y z
N MET A 1 1.76 18.06 5.58
CA MET A 1 2.23 16.73 5.13
C MET A 1 2.19 15.82 6.34
N ILE A 2 1.58 14.65 6.19
CA ILE A 2 1.59 13.61 7.20
C ILE A 2 2.61 12.59 6.69
N ASP A 3 3.85 12.66 7.17
CA ASP A 3 4.92 11.78 6.70
C ASP A 3 5.12 10.65 7.72
N TYR A 4 4.22 9.67 7.72
CA TYR A 4 4.44 8.42 8.44
C TYR A 4 5.24 7.46 7.58
N THR A 5 6.36 6.99 8.10
CA THR A 5 7.19 5.96 7.45
C THR A 5 6.94 4.61 8.09
N TYR A 6 6.51 3.66 7.27
CA TYR A 6 6.39 2.25 7.59
C TYR A 6 7.28 1.42 6.66
N TYR A 7 7.28 0.11 6.86
CA TYR A 7 8.02 -0.82 6.02
C TYR A 7 7.06 -1.86 5.47
N LEU A 8 7.00 -1.98 4.14
CA LEU A 8 6.14 -2.91 3.43
C LEU A 8 6.94 -4.13 2.99
N SER A 9 6.50 -5.32 3.36
CA SER A 9 6.92 -6.59 2.74
C SER A 9 5.70 -7.50 2.59
N SER A 10 5.88 -8.67 1.99
CA SER A 10 4.80 -9.63 1.78
C SER A 10 5.31 -11.06 1.86
N LEU A 11 4.66 -11.89 2.67
CA LEU A 11 4.85 -13.34 2.61
C LEU A 11 4.08 -13.99 1.45
N ASP A 12 2.97 -13.37 1.05
CA ASP A 12 2.03 -13.95 0.06
C ASP A 12 2.32 -13.52 -1.38
N SER A 13 3.02 -12.40 -1.58
CA SER A 13 3.27 -11.81 -2.89
C SER A 13 4.76 -11.72 -3.18
N VAL A 14 5.29 -12.64 -4.00
CA VAL A 14 6.72 -12.71 -4.38
C VAL A 14 7.28 -11.35 -4.82
N ARG A 15 6.49 -10.55 -5.55
CA ARG A 15 6.88 -9.21 -6.03
C ARG A 15 7.11 -8.21 -4.89
N PHE A 16 6.39 -8.40 -3.80
CA PHE A 16 6.41 -7.57 -2.59
C PHE A 16 7.17 -8.24 -1.44
N GLU A 17 7.82 -9.39 -1.66
CA GLU A 17 8.68 -10.06 -0.67
C GLU A 17 9.83 -9.14 -0.19
N PRO A 18 10.53 -8.40 -1.08
CA PRO A 18 11.56 -7.46 -0.62
C PRO A 18 10.98 -6.32 0.24
N VAL A 19 11.66 -6.02 1.35
CA VAL A 19 11.29 -4.90 2.23
C VAL A 19 11.47 -3.56 1.52
N ARG A 20 10.41 -2.75 1.55
CA ARG A 20 10.37 -1.39 1.01
C ARG A 20 10.06 -0.40 2.10
N GLU A 21 10.78 0.71 2.13
CA GLU A 21 10.33 1.89 2.86
C GLU A 21 9.04 2.39 2.20
N CYS A 22 8.03 2.64 3.03
CA CYS A 22 6.70 3.02 2.61
C CYS A 22 6.31 4.32 3.33
N VAL A 23 6.40 5.44 2.61
CA VAL A 23 6.07 6.77 3.16
C VAL A 23 4.65 7.11 2.76
N PHE A 24 3.78 7.32 3.74
CA PHE A 24 2.42 7.79 3.49
C PHE A 24 2.48 9.25 3.05
N GLU A 25 1.82 9.59 1.93
CA GLU A 25 1.85 10.95 1.38
C GLU A 25 0.48 11.63 1.50
N ARG A 26 -0.61 10.88 1.27
CA ARG A 26 -1.99 11.39 1.35
C ARG A 26 -2.96 10.35 1.89
N MET A 27 -3.86 10.79 2.76
CA MET A 27 -5.04 10.02 3.16
C MET A 27 -6.11 10.12 2.07
N LEU A 28 -6.78 9.01 1.81
CA LEU A 28 -7.78 8.83 0.76
C LEU A 28 -8.93 8.00 1.31
N VAL A 29 -10.14 8.23 0.84
CA VAL A 29 -11.30 7.45 1.28
C VAL A 29 -12.02 6.87 0.08
N PHE A 30 -12.44 5.61 0.17
CA PHE A 30 -13.33 5.02 -0.82
C PHE A 30 -14.75 5.62 -0.70
N ASP A 31 -15.53 5.53 -1.76
CA ASP A 31 -16.97 5.85 -1.74
C ASP A 31 -17.76 5.06 -0.66
N THR A 32 -17.30 3.87 -0.31
CA THR A 32 -17.80 3.05 0.82
C THR A 32 -17.47 3.60 2.21
N GLY A 33 -16.64 4.64 2.31
CA GLY A 33 -16.09 5.15 3.57
C GLY A 33 -14.83 4.41 4.05
N LYS A 34 -14.41 3.34 3.36
CA LYS A 34 -13.18 2.61 3.71
C LYS A 34 -11.95 3.50 3.56
N GLU A 35 -11.07 3.46 4.55
CA GLU A 35 -9.82 4.23 4.55
C GLU A 35 -8.78 3.65 3.57
N ALA A 36 -8.04 4.55 2.93
CA ALA A 36 -6.93 4.24 2.05
C ALA A 36 -5.83 5.29 2.16
N VAL A 37 -4.61 4.97 1.76
CA VAL A 37 -3.51 5.94 1.71
C VAL A 37 -2.80 5.84 0.38
N GLU A 38 -2.43 6.97 -0.20
CA GLU A 38 -1.40 7.01 -1.22
C GLU A 38 -0.05 6.99 -0.51
N ALA A 39 0.75 5.98 -0.82
CA ALA A 39 2.07 5.81 -0.25
C ALA A 39 3.12 5.71 -1.36
N ARG A 40 4.31 6.24 -1.07
CA ARG A 40 5.49 6.10 -1.91
C ARG A 40 6.37 4.98 -1.41
N LEU A 41 6.82 4.14 -2.33
CA LEU A 41 7.69 3.00 -2.07
C LEU A 41 9.14 3.29 -2.48
N SER A 42 10.08 2.80 -1.68
CA SER A 42 11.50 2.78 -1.98
C SER A 42 12.12 1.46 -1.48
N PRO A 43 12.66 0.59 -2.36
CA PRO A 43 12.71 0.71 -3.82
C PRO A 43 11.33 0.64 -4.51
N THR A 44 11.28 1.09 -5.76
CA THR A 44 10.09 1.02 -6.62
C THR A 44 9.70 -0.42 -6.97
N VAL A 45 8.50 -0.60 -7.55
CA VAL A 45 8.04 -1.88 -8.08
C VAL A 45 8.06 -1.83 -9.61
N ILE A 46 8.48 -2.90 -10.27
CA ILE A 46 8.49 -3.00 -11.74
C ILE A 46 7.05 -2.90 -12.26
N GLY A 47 6.73 -1.84 -13.00
CA GLY A 47 5.35 -1.53 -13.42
C GLY A 47 4.88 -2.23 -14.68
N GLN A 48 5.82 -2.71 -15.51
CA GLN A 48 5.55 -3.35 -16.80
C GLN A 48 4.70 -4.61 -16.64
N ASP A 49 4.87 -5.32 -15.54
CA ASP A 49 4.08 -6.50 -15.21
C ASP A 49 2.61 -6.20 -14.91
N PHE A 50 2.27 -4.93 -14.69
CA PHE A 50 0.92 -4.45 -14.43
C PHE A 50 0.37 -3.56 -15.57
N GLY A 51 1.05 -3.53 -16.72
CA GLY A 51 0.65 -2.71 -17.87
C GLY A 51 1.06 -1.23 -17.76
N HIS A 52 1.99 -0.89 -16.87
CA HIS A 52 2.56 0.46 -16.77
C HIS A 52 3.93 0.53 -17.46
N GLY A 53 4.18 1.59 -18.22
CA GLY A 53 5.44 1.75 -18.97
C GLY A 53 6.66 2.07 -18.11
N SER A 54 6.47 2.39 -16.83
CA SER A 54 7.51 2.80 -15.89
C SER A 54 7.35 2.08 -14.55
N ASP A 55 8.41 2.10 -13.76
CA ASP A 55 8.36 1.67 -12.36
C ASP A 55 7.30 2.43 -11.55
N LEU A 56 6.69 1.70 -10.63
CA LEU A 56 5.66 2.17 -9.71
C LEU A 56 6.33 2.61 -8.41
N ALA A 57 6.48 3.93 -8.27
CA ALA A 57 6.91 4.54 -7.02
C ALA A 57 5.75 4.78 -6.05
N LYS A 58 4.50 4.78 -6.53
CA LYS A 58 3.31 5.09 -5.73
C LYS A 58 2.30 3.97 -5.79
N VAL A 59 1.68 3.70 -4.65
CA VAL A 59 0.61 2.70 -4.49
C VAL A 59 -0.49 3.27 -3.62
N ILE A 60 -1.69 2.70 -3.76
CA ILE A 60 -2.82 2.89 -2.85
C ILE A 60 -2.88 1.69 -1.92
N LEU A 61 -2.81 1.94 -0.62
CA LEU A 61 -2.93 0.91 0.41
C LEU A 61 -4.27 1.05 1.13
N SER A 62 -4.90 -0.07 1.47
CA SER A 62 -6.06 -0.09 2.35
C SER A 62 -6.04 -1.34 3.23
N ALA A 63 -6.56 -1.25 4.46
CA ALA A 63 -6.58 -2.38 5.38
C ALA A 63 -7.34 -3.57 4.78
N ARG A 64 -6.80 -4.78 4.93
CA ARG A 64 -7.41 -6.02 4.44
C ARG A 64 -8.59 -6.44 5.30
N HIS A 65 -8.48 -6.26 6.61
CA HIS A 65 -9.50 -6.66 7.58
C HIS A 65 -10.47 -5.52 7.91
N GLU A 66 -11.73 -5.86 8.13
CA GLU A 66 -12.75 -4.91 8.55
C GLU A 66 -12.47 -4.37 9.96
N GLY A 67 -12.81 -3.10 10.20
CA GLY A 67 -12.60 -2.44 11.48
C GLY A 67 -11.14 -2.04 11.79
N VAL A 68 -10.18 -2.37 10.92
CA VAL A 68 -8.78 -1.93 11.05
C VAL A 68 -8.60 -0.57 10.37
N SER A 69 -8.10 0.42 11.12
CA SER A 69 -7.73 1.72 10.57
C SER A 69 -6.32 1.68 10.00
N ILE A 70 -6.14 2.18 8.79
CA ILE A 70 -4.82 2.40 8.19
C ILE A 70 -4.30 3.81 8.50
N TYR A 71 -5.18 4.75 8.87
CA TYR A 71 -4.77 6.08 9.32
C TYR A 71 -4.11 6.07 10.70
N SER A 72 -4.50 5.14 11.56
CA SER A 72 -3.92 4.94 12.89
C SER A 72 -3.68 3.46 13.14
N ILE A 73 -2.51 2.97 12.74
CA ILE A 73 -2.16 1.54 12.89
C ILE A 73 -1.80 1.25 14.35
N GLU A 74 -2.69 0.57 15.06
CA GLU A 74 -2.49 0.19 16.47
C GLU A 74 -1.72 -1.12 16.64
N LYS A 75 -1.81 -2.04 15.67
CA LYS A 75 -1.21 -3.39 15.72
C LYS A 75 -0.40 -3.66 14.47
N PHE A 76 0.75 -4.30 14.65
CA PHE A 76 1.65 -4.69 13.56
C PHE A 76 1.78 -6.22 13.49
N PRO A 77 1.97 -6.79 12.29
CA PRO A 77 1.82 -6.13 10.99
C PRO A 77 0.36 -5.71 10.72
N CYS A 78 0.21 -4.61 9.97
CA CYS A 78 -1.09 -4.25 9.39
C CYS A 78 -1.20 -4.84 7.98
N PHE A 79 -2.12 -5.78 7.79
CA PHE A 79 -2.37 -6.42 6.50
C PHE A 79 -3.09 -5.47 5.57
N VAL A 80 -2.54 -5.27 4.36
CA VAL A 80 -3.05 -4.30 3.38
C VAL A 80 -3.23 -4.91 1.99
N PHE A 81 -4.24 -4.42 1.28
CA PHE A 81 -4.27 -4.51 -0.17
C PHE A 81 -3.32 -3.49 -0.76
N ILE A 82 -2.57 -3.88 -1.80
CA ILE A 82 -1.70 -2.99 -2.57
C ILE A 82 -2.32 -2.81 -3.94
N ALA A 83 -2.71 -1.58 -4.26
CA ALA A 83 -3.37 -1.25 -5.51
C ALA A 83 -2.70 -0.08 -6.23
N ILE A 84 -2.98 0.06 -7.51
CA ILE A 84 -2.57 1.19 -8.34
C ILE A 84 -3.77 1.69 -9.15
N PRO A 85 -3.78 2.96 -9.59
CA PRO A 85 -4.74 3.43 -10.57
C PRO A 85 -4.62 2.61 -11.85
N ARG A 86 -5.75 2.22 -12.46
CA ARG A 86 -5.71 1.53 -13.76
C ARG A 86 -5.02 2.39 -14.81
N ALA A 87 -4.27 1.78 -15.72
CA ALA A 87 -3.59 2.47 -16.81
C ALA A 87 -4.55 3.41 -17.57
N GLY A 88 -4.13 4.67 -17.78
CA GLY A 88 -4.94 5.71 -18.42
C GLY A 88 -5.93 6.44 -17.50
N SER A 89 -6.05 6.03 -16.23
CA SER A 89 -6.89 6.73 -15.25
C SER A 89 -6.22 7.97 -14.69
N HIS A 90 -7.02 8.90 -14.17
CA HIS A 90 -6.53 10.05 -13.43
C HIS A 90 -5.90 9.64 -12.10
N ALA A 91 -5.10 10.55 -11.52
CA ALA A 91 -4.60 10.36 -10.16
C ALA A 91 -5.79 10.23 -9.19
N PRO A 92 -5.75 9.27 -8.25
CA PRO A 92 -6.86 8.99 -7.38
C PRO A 92 -7.17 10.20 -6.50
N GLN A 93 -8.45 10.52 -6.39
CA GLN A 93 -9.00 11.57 -5.54
C GLN A 93 -10.15 10.99 -4.72
N SER A 94 -10.29 11.41 -3.48
CA SER A 94 -11.43 11.02 -2.65
C SER A 94 -12.73 11.63 -3.18
N PRO A 95 -13.85 10.89 -3.18
CA PRO A 95 -13.94 9.46 -2.91
C PRO A 95 -13.41 8.62 -4.08
N ILE A 96 -12.64 7.58 -3.78
CA ILE A 96 -12.11 6.64 -4.79
C ILE A 96 -13.12 5.51 -5.00
N ARG A 97 -13.25 5.03 -6.23
CA ARG A 97 -14.01 3.81 -6.51
C ARG A 97 -13.08 2.62 -6.70
N ALA A 98 -13.50 1.45 -6.22
CA ALA A 98 -12.70 0.23 -6.35
C ALA A 98 -12.46 -0.20 -7.82
N ASP A 99 -13.38 0.14 -8.73
CA ASP A 99 -13.26 -0.18 -10.15
C ASP A 99 -12.22 0.67 -10.89
N GLU A 100 -11.82 1.82 -10.34
CA GLU A 100 -10.74 2.68 -10.85
C GLU A 100 -9.34 2.16 -10.50
N LEU A 101 -9.26 1.20 -9.58
CA LEU A 101 -8.02 0.63 -9.11
C LEU A 101 -7.81 -0.80 -9.62
N GLN A 102 -6.54 -1.19 -9.70
CA GLN A 102 -6.08 -2.55 -9.91
C GLN A 102 -5.32 -3.00 -8.66
N VAL A 103 -5.79 -4.06 -8.01
CA VAL A 103 -5.04 -4.73 -6.94
C VAL A 103 -3.89 -5.51 -7.57
N ILE A 104 -2.67 -5.24 -7.12
CA ILE A 104 -1.43 -5.82 -7.66
C ILE A 104 -0.72 -6.74 -6.67
N GLY A 105 -1.20 -6.80 -5.43
CA GLY A 105 -0.70 -7.71 -4.41
C GLY A 105 -1.32 -7.42 -3.04
N TRP A 106 -0.92 -8.22 -2.07
CA TRP A 106 -1.19 -8.00 -0.65
C TRP A 106 0.13 -7.90 0.09
N GLY A 107 0.14 -7.25 1.24
CA GLY A 107 1.34 -7.19 2.06
C GLY A 107 1.04 -6.80 3.49
N GLU A 108 2.12 -6.63 4.23
CA GLU A 108 2.16 -6.31 5.63
C GLU A 108 2.94 -5.01 5.82
N LEU A 109 2.31 -4.04 6.50
CA LEU A 109 2.99 -2.86 6.99
C LEU A 109 3.55 -3.16 8.38
N TYR A 110 4.84 -2.88 8.55
CA TYR A 110 5.58 -3.04 9.80
C TYR A 110 6.06 -1.68 10.31
N ARG A 111 6.25 -1.60 11.63
CA ARG A 111 6.77 -0.41 12.30
C ARG A 111 8.24 -0.18 11.98
N THR A 112 9.04 -1.24 11.89
CA THR A 112 10.48 -1.16 11.62
C THR A 112 10.90 -2.02 10.42
N LYS A 113 12.05 -1.67 9.84
CA LYS A 113 12.65 -2.43 8.73
C LYS A 113 13.01 -3.85 9.14
N GLU A 114 13.50 -4.03 10.37
CA GLU A 114 13.92 -5.34 10.86
C GLU A 114 12.71 -6.26 11.09
N ASP A 115 11.59 -5.72 11.59
CA ASP A 115 10.35 -6.49 11.71
C ASP A 115 9.86 -6.95 10.34
N ALA A 116 9.93 -6.07 9.32
CA ALA A 116 9.56 -6.41 7.95
C ALA A 116 10.46 -7.49 7.32
N LYS A 117 11.76 -7.50 7.64
CA LYS A 117 12.70 -8.53 7.15
C LYS A 117 12.47 -9.88 7.81
N ARG A 118 12.09 -9.88 9.09
CA ARG A 118 11.86 -11.10 9.89
C ARG A 118 10.42 -11.58 9.84
N HIS A 119 9.52 -10.76 9.29
CA HIS A 119 8.08 -10.91 9.40
C HIS A 119 7.64 -11.13 10.85
N SER A 120 8.08 -10.25 11.77
CA SER A 120 7.69 -10.33 13.20
C SER A 120 6.28 -9.82 13.44
N PHE A 121 5.56 -10.43 14.38
CA PHE A 121 4.14 -10.17 14.69
C PHE A 121 3.94 -9.53 16.08
N ASP A 122 4.87 -8.68 16.50
CA ASP A 122 4.85 -7.99 17.81
C ASP A 122 3.87 -6.81 17.89
#